data_AF-A0A3R7EKJ0-F1
#
_entry.id   AF-A0A3R7EKJ0-F1
#
_cell.length_a   1.000
_cell.length_b   1.000
_cell.length_c   1.000
_cell.angle_alpha   90.00
_cell.angle_beta   90.00
_cell.angle_gamma   90.00
#
_symmetry.space_group_name_H-M   'P 1'
#
loop_
_entity.id
_entity.type
_entity.pdbx_description
1 polymer ?
#
loop_
_entity_poly.entity_id
_entity_poly.type
_entity_poly.pdbx_seq_one_letter_code
_entity_poly.pdbx_strand_id
1 'polypeptide(L)'
;MESIARFRSTMTTAGRVAATEKSPVSAEHVAFALASESAAEHPVAGRVREYGDLRGWGSGDERRGLAERIGLRRRPACEPTLQREIERAAAGGDPDVRAVLRSMHRRGELVDLSEFVSASGLDLAGWLGADDD
;
A
#
# COMPACT_ATOMS: atom_id res chain seq x y z
N MET A 1 -11.48 9.06 -14.10
CA MET A 1 -12.13 7.72 -14.00
C MET A 1 -11.10 6.62 -13.75
N GLU A 2 -9.86 6.76 -14.24
CA GLU A 2 -8.71 5.88 -13.92
C GLU A 2 -8.33 5.84 -12.43
N SER A 3 -8.44 6.97 -11.72
CA SER A 3 -8.04 7.11 -10.31
C SER A 3 -8.76 6.13 -9.37
N ILE A 4 -10.09 6.02 -9.42
CA ILE A 4 -10.86 5.08 -8.58
C ILE A 4 -10.52 3.61 -8.88
N ALA A 5 -10.30 3.26 -10.15
CA ALA A 5 -9.95 1.90 -10.53
C ALA A 5 -8.56 1.52 -10.00
N ARG A 6 -7.59 2.43 -10.13
CA ARG A 6 -6.24 2.28 -9.56
C ARG A 6 -6.31 2.17 -8.04
N PHE A 7 -7.03 3.07 -7.37
CA PHE A 7 -7.25 3.02 -5.93
C PHE A 7 -7.81 1.67 -5.46
N ARG A 8 -8.83 1.14 -6.15
CA ARG A 8 -9.42 -0.17 -5.83
C ARG A 8 -8.46 -1.33 -6.06
N SER A 9 -7.63 -1.25 -7.12
CA SER A 9 -6.57 -2.23 -7.38
C SER A 9 -5.57 -2.24 -6.23
N THR A 10 -5.03 -1.07 -5.88
CA THR A 10 -4.03 -0.93 -4.83
C THR A 10 -4.57 -1.44 -3.49
N MET A 11 -5.80 -1.07 -3.11
CA MET A 11 -6.43 -1.56 -1.88
C MET A 11 -6.71 -3.07 -1.90
N THR A 12 -6.98 -3.65 -3.07
CA THR A 12 -7.16 -5.11 -3.20
C THR A 12 -5.83 -5.82 -2.97
N THR A 13 -4.74 -5.31 -3.53
CA THR A 13 -3.38 -5.83 -3.30
C THR A 13 -2.97 -5.68 -1.83
N ALA A 14 -3.20 -4.50 -1.22
CA ALA A 14 -2.92 -4.27 0.19
C ALA A 14 -3.70 -5.23 1.10
N GLY A 15 -4.99 -5.46 0.81
CA GLY A 15 -5.82 -6.43 1.53
C GLY A 15 -5.32 -7.87 1.41
N ARG A 16 -4.74 -8.26 0.27
CA ARG A 16 -4.14 -9.59 0.10
C ARG A 16 -2.90 -9.77 0.98
N VAL A 17 -2.07 -8.75 1.09
CA VAL A 17 -0.86 -8.77 1.92
C VAL A 17 -1.21 -8.80 3.41
N ALA A 18 -2.11 -7.93 3.86
CA ALA A 18 -2.57 -7.93 5.26
C ALA A 18 -3.22 -9.27 5.66
N ALA A 19 -3.96 -9.90 4.75
CA ALA A 19 -4.56 -11.21 4.99
C ALA A 19 -3.52 -12.33 5.18
N THR A 20 -2.30 -12.21 4.62
CA THR A 20 -1.23 -13.18 4.88
C THR A 20 -0.61 -13.04 6.26
N GLU A 21 -0.55 -11.82 6.77
CA GLU A 21 -0.11 -11.54 8.14
C GLU A 21 -1.22 -11.73 9.18
N LYS A 22 -2.46 -11.97 8.73
CA LYS A 22 -3.67 -11.99 9.58
C LYS A 22 -3.85 -10.67 10.34
N SER A 23 -3.43 -9.56 9.74
CA SER A 23 -3.50 -8.20 10.27
C SER A 23 -4.60 -7.38 9.58
N PRO A 24 -5.07 -6.29 10.19
CA PRO A 24 -5.81 -5.27 9.47
C PRO A 24 -4.93 -4.60 8.41
N VAL A 25 -5.55 -4.02 7.37
CA VAL A 25 -4.82 -3.26 6.34
C VAL A 25 -4.28 -1.98 6.96
N SER A 26 -2.96 -1.85 6.99
CA SER A 26 -2.23 -0.65 7.44
C SER A 26 -1.75 0.21 6.26
N ALA A 27 -1.24 1.40 6.55
CA ALA A 27 -0.67 2.29 5.53
C ALA A 27 0.53 1.67 4.80
N GLU A 28 1.34 0.85 5.48
CA GLU A 28 2.53 0.21 4.88
C GLU A 28 2.13 -0.83 3.83
N HIS A 29 1.05 -1.58 4.06
CA HIS A 29 0.48 -2.49 3.07
C HIS A 29 0.04 -1.76 1.80
N VAL A 30 -0.56 -0.57 1.99
CA VAL A 30 -1.01 0.28 0.88
C VAL A 30 0.18 0.87 0.13
N ALA A 31 1.24 1.28 0.83
CA ALA A 31 2.48 1.75 0.21
C ALA A 31 3.18 0.65 -0.59
N PHE A 32 3.26 -0.57 -0.06
CA PHE A 32 3.78 -1.73 -0.77
C PHE A 32 2.97 -2.08 -2.01
N ALA A 33 1.64 -2.07 -1.91
CA ALA A 33 0.76 -2.29 -3.05
C ALA A 33 0.98 -1.23 -4.15
N LEU A 34 1.08 0.05 -3.78
CA LEU A 34 1.36 1.14 -4.71
C LEU A 34 2.73 0.95 -5.41
N ALA A 35 3.74 0.55 -4.65
CA ALA A 35 5.07 0.26 -5.17
C ALA A 35 5.11 -0.95 -6.11
N SER A 36 4.24 -1.94 -5.86
CA SER A 36 4.08 -3.13 -6.71
C SER A 36 3.42 -2.83 -8.05
N GLU A 37 2.59 -1.79 -8.09
CA GLU A 37 1.94 -1.30 -9.31
C GLU A 37 2.77 -0.25 -10.07
N SER A 38 3.89 0.21 -9.49
CA SER A 38 4.79 1.20 -10.09
C SER A 38 5.79 0.56 -11.08
N ALA A 39 6.32 1.37 -12.01
CA ALA A 39 7.36 0.93 -12.93
C ALA A 39 8.52 0.22 -12.19
N ALA A 40 9.01 -0.88 -12.77
CA ALA A 40 10.01 -1.73 -12.15
C ALA A 40 11.29 -0.97 -11.74
N GLU A 41 11.65 0.07 -12.50
CA GLU A 41 12.88 0.83 -12.33
C GLU A 41 12.79 2.00 -11.34
N HIS A 42 11.61 2.30 -10.76
CA HIS A 42 11.49 3.43 -9.85
C HIS A 42 12.22 3.13 -8.51
N PRO A 43 13.24 3.91 -8.11
CA PRO A 43 14.14 3.56 -7.01
C PRO A 43 13.43 3.48 -5.65
N VAL A 44 12.53 4.43 -5.36
CA VAL A 44 11.76 4.41 -4.11
C VAL A 44 10.78 3.22 -4.07
N ALA A 45 10.01 3.00 -5.13
CA ALA A 45 9.15 1.82 -5.25
C ALA A 45 9.95 0.51 -5.11
N GLY A 46 11.15 0.44 -5.68
CA GLY A 46 12.08 -0.68 -5.49
C GLY A 46 12.38 -0.96 -4.01
N ARG A 47 12.72 0.09 -3.24
CA ARG A 47 12.95 -0.07 -1.79
C ARG A 47 11.71 -0.40 -0.99
N VAL A 48 10.55 0.17 -1.34
CA VAL A 48 9.29 -0.20 -0.68
C VAL A 48 8.92 -1.66 -0.94
N ARG A 49 9.19 -2.19 -2.14
CA ARG A 49 9.00 -3.62 -2.44
C ARG A 49 9.94 -4.50 -1.62
N GLU A 50 11.22 -4.17 -1.58
CA GLU A 50 12.19 -4.91 -0.78
C GLU A 50 11.85 -4.92 0.71
N TYR A 51 11.37 -3.79 1.23
CA TYR A 51 10.84 -3.72 2.59
C TYR A 51 9.71 -4.71 2.84
N GLY A 52 8.77 -4.83 1.91
CA GLY A 52 7.72 -5.85 1.96
C GLY A 52 8.25 -7.27 1.80
N ASP A 53 9.24 -7.49 0.95
CA ASP A 53 9.86 -8.81 0.75
C ASP A 53 10.57 -9.31 2.01
N LEU A 54 11.24 -8.43 2.74
CA LEU A 54 11.82 -8.74 4.06
C LEU A 54 10.76 -9.16 5.09
N ARG A 55 9.50 -8.75 4.89
CA ARG A 55 8.34 -9.17 5.68
C ARG A 55 7.57 -10.35 5.08
N GLY A 56 8.02 -10.86 3.93
CA GLY A 56 7.41 -11.99 3.24
C GLY A 56 6.14 -11.63 2.44
N TRP A 57 5.97 -10.37 2.03
CA TRP A 57 4.79 -9.90 1.32
C TRP A 57 4.77 -10.26 -0.17
N GLY A 58 5.93 -10.29 -0.84
CA GLY A 58 6.05 -10.53 -2.29
C GLY A 58 6.05 -11.99 -2.74
N SER A 59 6.42 -12.94 -1.88
CA SER A 59 6.64 -14.36 -2.27
C SER A 59 5.39 -15.25 -2.25
N GLY A 60 4.19 -14.65 -2.30
CA GLY A 60 2.94 -15.36 -2.01
C GLY A 60 2.26 -16.07 -3.18
N ASP A 61 2.65 -15.81 -4.44
CA ASP A 61 1.86 -16.20 -5.62
C ASP A 61 1.72 -17.72 -5.79
N GLU A 62 2.78 -18.49 -5.56
CA GLU A 62 2.77 -19.95 -5.85
C GLU A 62 1.98 -20.80 -4.84
N ARG A 63 1.79 -20.35 -3.59
CA ARG A 63 1.03 -21.12 -2.57
C ARG A 63 -0.45 -20.74 -2.51
N ARG A 64 -0.89 -19.69 -3.21
CA ARG A 64 -2.20 -19.04 -3.00
C ARG A 64 -3.35 -19.55 -3.88
N GLY A 65 -3.04 -20.25 -4.97
CA GLY A 65 -4.06 -20.74 -5.92
C GLY A 65 -5.15 -21.64 -5.32
N LEU A 66 -4.93 -22.26 -4.15
CA LEU A 66 -5.92 -23.11 -3.50
C LEU A 66 -6.87 -22.34 -2.57
N ALA A 67 -6.39 -21.33 -1.83
CA ALA A 67 -7.21 -20.59 -0.87
C ALA A 67 -8.16 -19.57 -1.54
N GLU A 68 -7.76 -18.99 -2.67
CA GLU A 68 -8.62 -18.10 -3.48
C GLU A 68 -9.79 -18.86 -4.13
N ARG A 69 -9.61 -20.16 -4.45
CA ARG A 69 -10.65 -21.01 -5.08
C ARG A 69 -11.81 -21.39 -4.16
N ILE A 70 -11.69 -21.20 -2.85
CA ILE A 70 -12.70 -21.62 -1.85
C ILE A 70 -13.56 -20.45 -1.32
N GLY A 71 -13.43 -19.25 -1.89
CA GLY A 71 -14.43 -18.18 -1.79
C GLY A 71 -14.76 -17.62 -0.39
N LEU A 72 -13.96 -17.90 0.64
CA LEU A 72 -14.34 -17.66 2.05
C LEU A 72 -13.47 -16.64 2.81
N ARG A 73 -12.80 -15.71 2.13
CA ARG A 73 -12.01 -14.67 2.83
C ARG A 73 -12.78 -13.35 2.81
N ARG A 74 -13.39 -12.99 3.95
CA ARG A 74 -13.76 -11.58 4.22
C ARG A 74 -12.51 -10.73 3.99
N ARG A 75 -12.64 -9.63 3.24
CA ARG A 75 -11.55 -8.64 3.13
C ARG A 75 -11.14 -8.22 4.55
N PRO A 76 -9.83 -8.21 4.88
CA PRO A 76 -9.40 -7.71 6.17
C PRO A 76 -9.89 -6.28 6.36
N ALA A 77 -10.28 -5.95 7.59
CA ALA A 77 -10.66 -4.58 7.94
C ALA A 77 -9.44 -3.66 7.79
N CYS A 78 -9.66 -2.41 7.43
CA CYS A 78 -8.61 -1.40 7.49
C CYS A 78 -8.38 -0.98 8.95
N GLU A 79 -7.16 -0.54 9.25
CA GLU A 79 -6.91 0.18 10.50
C GLU A 79 -7.82 1.41 10.60
N PRO A 80 -8.29 1.79 11.80
CA PRO A 80 -9.25 2.88 11.95
C PRO A 80 -8.75 4.23 11.40
N THR A 81 -7.45 4.50 11.50
CA THR A 81 -6.81 5.72 10.98
C THR A 81 -6.81 5.72 9.45
N LEU A 82 -6.43 4.60 8.84
CA LEU A 82 -6.49 4.41 7.39
C LEU A 82 -7.93 4.53 6.87
N GLN A 83 -8.89 3.86 7.51
CA GLN A 83 -10.30 3.89 7.12
C GLN A 83 -10.84 5.33 7.09
N ARG A 84 -10.53 6.14 8.11
CA ARG A 84 -10.94 7.56 8.17
C ARG A 84 -10.34 8.40 7.05
N GLU A 85 -9.07 8.17 6.71
CA GLU A 85 -8.44 8.92 5.61
C GLU A 85 -9.01 8.52 4.24
N ILE A 86 -9.35 7.24 4.05
CA ILE A 86 -10.04 6.76 2.86
C ILE A 86 -11.43 7.41 2.74
N GLU A 87 -12.20 7.44 3.83
CA GLU A 87 -13.51 8.09 3.87
C GLU A 87 -13.43 9.58 3.56
N ARG A 88 -12.41 10.26 4.11
CA ARG A 88 -12.13 11.67 3.84
C ARG A 88 -11.78 11.91 2.36
N ALA A 89 -10.94 11.06 1.77
CA ALA A 89 -10.57 11.14 0.37
C ALA A 89 -11.78 10.88 -0.55
N ALA A 90 -12.60 9.89 -0.20
CA ALA A 90 -13.82 9.55 -0.94
C ALA A 90 -14.88 10.67 -0.88
N ALA A 91 -15.00 11.37 0.26
CA ALA A 91 -15.90 12.53 0.39
C ALA A 91 -15.52 13.70 -0.56
N GLY A 92 -14.26 13.75 -1.01
CA GLY A 92 -13.78 14.71 -2.01
C GLY A 92 -14.09 14.35 -3.47
N GLY A 93 -14.70 13.18 -3.74
CA GLY A 93 -15.17 12.77 -5.07
C GLY A 93 -14.16 11.95 -5.89
N ASP A 94 -12.87 11.96 -5.55
CA ASP A 94 -11.85 11.10 -6.16
C ASP A 94 -10.79 10.66 -5.13
N PRO A 95 -10.85 9.42 -4.62
CA PRO A 95 -9.88 8.92 -3.66
C PRO A 95 -8.54 8.62 -4.33
N ASP A 96 -7.52 9.42 -4.01
CA ASP A 96 -6.13 9.21 -4.41
C ASP A 96 -5.33 8.48 -3.30
N VAL A 97 -4.71 7.35 -3.67
CA VAL A 97 -3.86 6.55 -2.76
C VAL A 97 -2.68 7.36 -2.26
N ARG A 98 -2.02 8.14 -3.13
CA ARG A 98 -0.86 8.95 -2.74
C ARG A 98 -1.27 10.04 -1.76
N ALA A 99 -2.41 10.71 -1.97
CA ALA A 99 -2.97 11.65 -1.01
C ALA A 99 -3.22 11.01 0.38
N VAL A 100 -3.80 9.81 0.42
CA VAL A 100 -4.00 9.06 1.68
C VAL A 100 -2.67 8.76 2.35
N LEU A 101 -1.70 8.19 1.62
CA LEU A 101 -0.37 7.85 2.14
C LEU A 101 0.40 9.09 2.62
N ARG A 102 0.31 10.23 1.93
CA ARG A 102 0.89 11.51 2.39
C ARG A 102 0.28 11.99 3.70
N SER A 103 -1.02 11.81 3.90
CA SER A 103 -1.69 12.16 5.16
C SER A 103 -1.19 11.26 6.30
N MET A 104 -1.09 9.96 6.04
CA MET A 104 -0.60 8.95 6.99
C MET A 104 0.88 9.14 7.33
N HIS A 105 1.73 9.43 6.33
CA HIS A 105 3.15 9.75 6.53
C HIS A 105 3.35 10.93 7.47
N ARG A 106 2.61 12.03 7.28
CA ARG A 106 2.65 13.21 8.15
C ARG A 106 2.20 12.93 9.59
N ARG A 107 1.46 11.86 9.82
CA ARG A 107 1.04 11.40 11.16
C ARG A 107 2.00 10.40 11.80
N GLY A 108 3.05 9.99 11.09
CA GLY A 108 4.03 9.02 11.57
C GLY A 108 3.64 7.55 11.35
N GLU A 109 2.54 7.28 10.64
CA GLU A 109 2.01 5.92 10.41
C GLU A 109 2.84 5.10 9.40
N LEU A 110 3.89 5.72 8.84
CA LEU A 110 4.84 5.12 7.89
C LEU A 110 6.28 5.31 8.37
N VAL A 111 6.51 5.48 9.68
CA VAL A 111 7.84 5.79 10.23
C VAL A 111 8.87 4.72 9.88
N ASP A 112 8.57 3.44 10.09
CA ASP A 112 9.49 2.34 9.82
C ASP A 112 9.84 2.24 8.33
N LEU A 113 8.83 2.35 7.46
CA LEU A 113 9.04 2.40 6.01
C LEU A 113 9.86 3.63 5.59
N SER A 114 9.57 4.79 6.17
CA SER A 114 10.27 6.04 5.87
C SER A 114 11.74 5.96 6.27
N GLU A 115 12.04 5.40 7.44
CA GLU A 115 13.41 5.15 7.92
C GLU A 115 14.14 4.17 7.02
N PHE A 116 13.49 3.07 6.62
CA PHE A 116 14.07 2.08 5.71
C PHE A 116 14.45 2.68 4.34
N VAL A 117 13.55 3.48 3.76
CA VAL A 117 13.82 4.19 2.49
C VAL A 117 14.95 5.21 2.66
N SER A 118 14.91 5.98 3.77
CA SER A 118 15.92 7.01 4.06
C SER A 118 17.31 6.44 4.30
N ALA A 119 17.42 5.24 4.86
CA ALA A 119 18.70 4.53 5.04
C ALA A 119 19.44 4.26 3.72
N SER A 120 18.73 4.31 2.57
CA SER A 120 19.31 4.20 1.23
C SER A 120 19.55 5.55 0.54
N GLY A 121 19.38 6.67 1.25
CA GLY A 121 19.50 8.02 0.69
C GLY A 121 18.33 8.44 -0.22
N LEU A 122 17.19 7.74 -0.10
CA LEU A 122 15.99 8.01 -0.88
C LEU A 122 14.93 8.73 -0.03
N ASP A 123 13.97 9.39 -0.69
CA ASP A 123 12.90 10.14 -0.01
C ASP A 123 11.51 9.56 -0.29
N LEU A 124 10.89 9.01 0.75
CA LEU A 124 9.53 8.50 0.68
C LEU A 124 8.51 9.63 0.49
N ALA A 125 8.72 10.78 1.11
CA ALA A 125 7.79 11.91 1.00
C ALA A 125 7.78 12.48 -0.42
N GLY A 126 8.95 12.63 -1.03
CA GLY A 126 9.12 13.01 -2.43
C GLY A 126 8.43 12.04 -3.40
N TRP A 127 8.56 10.73 -3.18
CA TRP A 127 7.86 9.74 -4.02
C TRP A 127 6.34 9.79 -3.88
N LEU A 128 5.82 9.98 -2.67
CA LEU A 128 4.38 10.13 -2.43
C LEU A 128 3.84 11.49 -2.94
N GLY A 129 4.71 12.49 -3.09
CA GLY A 129 4.39 13.82 -3.58
C GLY A 129 4.54 14.00 -5.09
N ALA A 130 5.20 13.08 -5.79
CA ALA A 130 5.29 13.10 -7.24
C ALA A 130 3.92 12.75 -7.84
N ASP A 131 3.29 13.74 -8.47
CA ASP A 131 2.23 13.49 -9.45
C ASP A 131 2.84 12.61 -10.58
N ASP A 132 2.10 11.59 -11.03
CA ASP A 132 2.40 10.95 -12.32
C ASP A 132 2.05 12.03 -13.37
N ASP A 133 3.02 12.86 -13.74
CA ASP A 133 2.95 13.76 -14.91
C ASP A 133 2.98 12.92 -16.20
#